data_AF-A0AAW3ZRW4-F1
#
_entry.id   AF-A0AAW3ZRW4-F1
#
_cell.length_a   1.000
_cell.length_b   1.000
_cell.length_c   1.000
_cell.angle_alpha   90.00
_cell.angle_beta   90.00
_cell.angle_gamma   90.00
#
_symmetry.space_group_name_H-M   'P 1'
#
loop_
_entity.id
_entity.type
_entity.pdbx_description
1 polymer ?
#
loop_
_entity_poly.entity_id
_entity_poly.type
_entity_poly.pdbx_seq_one_letter_code
_entity_poly.pdbx_strand_id
1 'polypeptide(L)'
;MSPRLKLTGLLMLAVSTSVGCSTTGLTRKETISAQDFYSQPMADRLKSYRRNSLEVQLTLFFFGNQIRHPPALYLADCFALSGDAGAELIQKRLQQDTADLNVRDMATLIRAMNEIGSSSLASNPKLIDQLRLRALSIRDSGWREYTLKIVSDIETTPSGIRLPSDQCGE
;
A
#
# COMPACT_ATOMS: atom_id res chain seq x y z
N MET A 1 -41.59 -62.77 -9.67
CA MET A 1 -42.17 -61.42 -9.87
C MET A 1 -41.34 -60.42 -9.08
N SER A 2 -40.99 -59.34 -9.76
CA SER A 2 -39.98 -58.31 -9.49
C SER A 2 -40.17 -57.50 -8.19
N PRO A 3 -39.13 -56.75 -7.76
CA PRO A 3 -38.93 -56.25 -6.40
C PRO A 3 -39.48 -54.83 -6.19
N ARG A 4 -39.64 -54.40 -4.93
CA ARG A 4 -39.86 -52.98 -4.58
C ARG A 4 -38.67 -52.43 -3.78
N LEU A 5 -37.80 -51.76 -4.53
CA LEU A 5 -36.77 -50.83 -4.08
C LEU A 5 -37.42 -49.68 -3.28
N LYS A 6 -36.95 -49.39 -2.06
CA LYS A 6 -37.32 -48.17 -1.33
C LYS A 6 -36.21 -47.12 -1.45
N LEU A 7 -36.51 -46.18 -2.34
CA LEU A 7 -36.15 -44.77 -2.45
C LEU A 7 -35.31 -44.16 -1.30
N THR A 8 -34.03 -43.95 -1.62
CA THR A 8 -33.21 -42.74 -1.42
C THR A 8 -33.69 -41.70 -0.38
N GLY A 9 -33.00 -41.65 0.76
CA GLY A 9 -32.80 -40.42 1.55
C GLY A 9 -31.49 -39.75 1.12
N LEU A 10 -31.59 -38.74 0.26
CA LEU A 10 -30.43 -37.95 -0.19
C LEU A 10 -30.06 -36.96 0.92
N LEU A 11 -28.99 -37.27 1.65
CA LEU A 11 -28.38 -36.43 2.67
C LEU A 11 -27.76 -35.19 1.97
N MET A 12 -28.41 -34.03 2.11
CA MET A 12 -27.85 -32.73 1.72
C MET A 12 -26.64 -32.43 2.60
N LEU A 13 -25.43 -32.77 2.12
CA LEU A 13 -24.19 -32.31 2.74
C LEU A 13 -24.04 -30.81 2.47
N ALA A 14 -24.13 -30.01 3.53
CA ALA A 14 -23.83 -28.60 3.53
C ALA A 14 -22.42 -28.35 3.02
N VAL A 15 -22.31 -27.65 1.89
CA VAL A 15 -21.05 -27.11 1.38
C VAL A 15 -20.69 -25.92 2.25
N SER A 16 -19.91 -26.17 3.30
CA SER A 16 -19.25 -25.12 4.09
C SER A 16 -18.19 -24.46 3.20
N THR A 17 -18.58 -23.39 2.49
CA THR A 17 -17.62 -22.49 1.89
C THR A 17 -16.88 -21.78 3.00
N SER A 18 -15.65 -22.23 3.25
CA SER A 18 -14.67 -21.51 4.05
C SER A 18 -14.43 -20.17 3.39
N VAL A 19 -15.15 -19.14 3.87
CA VAL A 19 -14.78 -17.75 3.67
C VAL A 19 -13.44 -17.58 4.38
N GLY A 20 -12.36 -17.84 3.65
CA GLY A 20 -11.01 -17.52 4.07
C GLY A 20 -10.98 -16.02 4.30
N CYS A 21 -10.96 -15.62 5.57
CA CYS A 21 -10.73 -14.25 5.96
C CYS A 21 -9.29 -13.94 5.54
N SER A 22 -9.10 -13.45 4.31
CA SER A 22 -7.83 -12.90 3.87
C SER A 22 -7.63 -11.60 4.63
N THR A 23 -7.13 -11.70 5.86
CA THR A 23 -6.57 -10.54 6.55
C THR A 23 -5.41 -10.03 5.71
N THR A 24 -5.64 -8.94 5.00
CA THR A 24 -4.67 -8.15 4.22
C THR A 24 -3.68 -7.43 5.15
N GLY A 25 -3.15 -8.16 6.13
CA GLY A 25 -2.21 -7.68 7.14
C GLY A 25 -0.80 -8.22 6.89
N LEU A 26 0.18 -7.47 7.39
CA LEU A 26 1.58 -7.89 7.42
C LEU A 26 1.71 -9.28 8.05
N THR A 27 2.55 -10.12 7.47
CA THR A 27 2.91 -11.41 8.06
C THR A 27 3.65 -11.21 9.38
N ARG A 28 3.64 -12.24 10.24
CA ARG A 28 4.40 -12.21 11.50
C ARG A 28 5.89 -11.93 11.27
N LYS A 29 6.46 -12.49 10.21
CA LYS A 29 7.87 -12.29 9.85
C LYS A 29 8.14 -10.84 9.45
N GLU A 30 7.27 -10.23 8.64
CA GLU A 30 7.37 -8.82 8.27
C GLU A 30 7.22 -7.91 9.49
N THR A 31 6.35 -8.27 10.43
CA THR A 31 6.15 -7.53 11.68
C THR A 31 7.42 -7.52 12.55
N ILE A 32 8.07 -8.67 12.73
CA ILE A 32 9.32 -8.76 13.53
C ILE A 32 10.43 -7.94 12.87
N SER A 33 10.62 -8.11 11.55
CA SER A 33 11.62 -7.34 10.81
C SER A 33 11.37 -5.82 10.87
N ALA A 34 10.10 -5.39 10.89
CA ALA A 34 9.75 -3.98 11.03
C ALA A 34 10.04 -3.45 12.45
N GLN A 35 9.78 -4.24 13.49
CA GLN A 35 10.13 -3.86 14.86
C GLN A 35 11.64 -3.64 15.00
N ASP A 36 12.46 -4.56 14.48
CA ASP A 36 13.92 -4.44 14.50
C ASP A 36 14.39 -3.17 13.76
N PHE A 37 13.80 -2.89 12.59
CA PHE A 37 14.06 -1.65 11.85
C PHE A 37 13.73 -0.41 12.69
N TYR A 38 12.53 -0.35 13.27
CA TYR A 38 12.08 0.83 14.03
C TYR A 38 12.76 1.01 15.39
N SER A 39 13.49 0.00 15.87
CA SER A 39 14.32 0.04 17.09
C SER A 39 15.63 0.79 16.89
N GLN A 40 16.06 0.98 15.64
CA GLN A 40 17.30 1.68 15.32
C GLN A 40 17.19 3.21 15.54
N PRO A 41 18.31 3.91 15.80
CA PRO A 41 18.36 5.37 15.75
C PRO A 41 17.86 5.93 14.41
N MET A 42 17.27 7.14 14.42
CA MET A 42 16.65 7.72 13.23
C MET A 42 17.59 7.77 12.00
N ALA A 43 18.83 8.22 12.19
CA ALA A 43 19.83 8.28 11.11
C ALA A 43 20.11 6.89 10.52
N ASP A 44 20.26 5.88 11.37
CA ASP A 44 20.50 4.49 10.94
C ASP A 44 19.28 3.91 10.20
N ARG A 45 18.06 4.28 10.61
CA ARG A 45 16.82 3.90 9.90
C ARG A 45 16.78 4.46 8.50
N LEU A 46 17.07 5.74 8.31
CA LEU A 46 17.03 6.37 6.99
C LEU A 46 18.06 5.72 6.04
N LYS A 47 19.27 5.49 6.57
CA LYS A 47 20.34 4.80 5.85
C LYS A 47 20.00 3.35 5.50
N SER A 48 19.45 2.59 6.46
CA SER A 48 19.09 1.19 6.24
C SER A 48 17.85 1.07 5.32
N TYR A 49 16.88 1.98 5.43
CA TYR A 49 15.69 2.02 4.58
C TYR A 49 16.05 2.03 3.10
N ARG A 50 16.91 2.96 2.67
CA ARG A 50 17.34 3.08 1.26
C ARG A 50 18.09 1.86 0.73
N ARG A 51 18.72 1.08 1.61
CA ARG A 51 19.47 -0.14 1.23
C ARG A 51 18.59 -1.37 1.09
N ASN A 52 17.34 -1.30 1.55
CA ASN A 52 16.37 -2.38 1.38
C ASN A 52 15.79 -2.40 -0.03
N SER A 53 15.25 -3.55 -0.45
CA SER A 53 14.45 -3.62 -1.68
C SER A 53 13.20 -2.74 -1.59
N LEU A 54 12.63 -2.34 -2.72
CA LEU A 54 11.43 -1.50 -2.75
C LEU A 54 10.23 -2.15 -2.05
N GLU A 55 10.10 -3.47 -2.13
CA GLU A 55 9.06 -4.22 -1.41
C GLU A 55 9.23 -4.09 0.10
N VAL A 56 10.46 -4.26 0.59
CA VAL A 56 10.75 -4.11 2.02
C VAL A 56 10.55 -2.67 2.46
N GLN A 57 10.97 -1.69 1.65
CA GLN A 57 10.72 -0.27 1.92
C GLN A 57 9.21 0.03 2.03
N LEU A 58 8.39 -0.49 1.12
CA LEU A 58 6.94 -0.33 1.15
C LEU A 58 6.32 -0.99 2.39
N THR A 59 6.74 -2.21 2.71
CA THR A 59 6.32 -2.94 3.92
C THR A 59 6.64 -2.16 5.20
N LEU A 60 7.86 -1.63 5.30
CA LEU A 60 8.29 -0.81 6.43
C LEU A 60 7.50 0.50 6.52
N PHE A 61 7.16 1.12 5.38
CA PHE A 61 6.33 2.31 5.34
C PHE A 61 4.91 2.04 5.86
N PHE A 62 4.26 0.97 5.38
CA PHE A 62 2.93 0.57 5.86
C PHE A 62 2.95 0.29 7.36
N PHE A 63 3.93 -0.46 7.86
CA PHE A 63 4.07 -0.71 9.30
C PHE A 63 4.20 0.61 10.08
N GLY A 64 5.07 1.50 9.61
CA GLY A 64 5.32 2.80 10.22
C GLY A 64 4.11 3.72 10.24
N ASN A 65 3.24 3.63 9.24
CA ASN A 65 2.07 4.51 9.11
C ASN A 65 0.79 3.95 9.73
N GLN A 66 0.70 2.63 9.91
CA GLN A 66 -0.51 1.95 10.40
C GLN A 66 -0.39 1.44 11.84
N ILE A 67 0.81 1.06 12.28
CA ILE A 67 1.03 0.44 13.60
C ILE A 67 1.75 1.38 14.55
N ARG A 68 2.65 2.23 14.04
CA ARG A 68 3.50 3.10 14.87
C ARG A 68 2.86 4.48 15.08
N HIS A 69 3.01 4.97 16.31
CA HIS A 69 2.78 6.38 16.64
C HIS A 69 4.10 7.05 17.07
N PRO A 70 4.42 8.25 16.56
CA PRO A 70 3.75 8.94 15.45
C PRO A 70 3.94 8.21 14.10
N PRO A 71 3.10 8.47 13.08
CA PRO A 71 3.23 7.84 11.77
C PRO A 71 4.55 8.20 11.08
N ALA A 72 5.18 7.23 10.42
CA ALA A 72 6.52 7.37 9.81
C ALA A 72 6.51 8.06 8.43
N LEU A 73 5.80 9.19 8.30
CA LEU A 73 5.65 9.92 7.03
C LEU A 73 6.99 10.37 6.42
N TYR A 74 8.01 10.57 7.25
CA TYR A 74 9.36 10.93 6.80
C TYR A 74 9.99 9.90 5.83
N LEU A 75 9.53 8.65 5.85
CA LEU A 75 10.02 7.61 4.92
C LEU A 75 9.44 7.76 3.51
N ALA A 76 8.34 8.51 3.33
CA ALA A 76 7.74 8.73 2.02
C ALA A 76 8.71 9.44 1.07
N ASP A 77 9.45 10.42 1.59
CA ASP A 77 10.47 11.15 0.83
C ASP A 77 11.60 10.23 0.37
N CYS A 78 12.04 9.32 1.25
CA CYS A 78 13.10 8.38 0.91
C CYS A 78 12.62 7.35 -0.11
N PHE A 79 11.38 6.87 0.01
CA PHE A 79 10.78 5.97 -0.99
C PHE A 79 10.67 6.68 -2.34
N ALA A 80 10.26 7.96 -2.33
CA ALA A 80 10.05 8.74 -3.53
C ALA A 80 11.31 8.84 -4.41
N LEU A 81 12.50 8.85 -3.81
CA LEU A 81 13.79 8.83 -4.53
C LEU A 81 13.98 7.61 -5.45
N SER A 82 13.16 6.57 -5.32
CA SER A 82 13.18 5.39 -6.18
C SER A 82 12.60 5.64 -7.58
N GLY A 83 11.93 6.79 -7.78
CA GLY A 83 11.39 7.23 -9.07
C GLY A 83 10.46 6.20 -9.72
N ASP A 84 10.60 6.00 -11.03
CA ASP A 84 9.68 5.17 -11.82
C ASP A 84 9.59 3.72 -11.32
N ALA A 85 10.68 3.13 -10.81
CA ALA A 85 10.64 1.78 -10.24
C ALA A 85 9.73 1.69 -9.01
N GLY A 86 9.72 2.74 -8.17
CA GLY A 86 8.78 2.86 -7.06
C GLY A 86 7.33 2.99 -7.55
N ALA A 87 7.11 3.75 -8.62
CA ALA A 87 5.79 3.96 -9.21
C ALA A 87 5.21 2.67 -9.79
N GLU A 88 6.03 1.88 -10.50
CA GLU A 88 5.67 0.58 -11.04
C GLU A 88 5.28 -0.41 -9.94
N LEU A 89 6.07 -0.45 -8.85
CA LEU A 89 5.74 -1.29 -7.69
C LEU A 89 4.39 -0.88 -7.08
N ILE A 90 4.16 0.42 -6.87
CA ILE A 90 2.88 0.92 -6.33
C ILE A 90 1.73 0.57 -7.27
N GLN A 91 1.89 0.75 -8.58
CA GLN A 91 0.86 0.39 -9.56
C GLN A 91 0.46 -1.07 -9.45
N LYS A 92 1.45 -1.97 -9.40
CA LYS A 92 1.23 -3.41 -9.22
C LYS A 92 0.52 -3.70 -7.90
N ARG A 93 0.91 -3.05 -6.81
CA ARG A 93 0.28 -3.22 -5.49
C ARG A 93 -1.16 -2.73 -5.46
N LEU A 94 -1.47 -1.59 -6.08
CA LEU A 94 -2.85 -1.12 -6.22
C LEU A 94 -3.74 -2.10 -7.02
N GLN A 95 -3.20 -3.01 -7.84
CA GLN A 95 -4.01 -4.02 -8.54
C GLN A 95 -4.37 -5.18 -7.62
N GLN A 96 -3.49 -5.50 -6.68
CA GLN A 96 -3.58 -6.67 -5.81
C GLN A 96 -4.24 -6.34 -4.47
N ASP A 97 -4.00 -5.13 -3.97
CA ASP A 97 -4.37 -4.71 -2.62
C ASP A 97 -5.69 -3.96 -2.60
N THR A 98 -6.58 -4.38 -1.71
CA THR A 98 -7.91 -3.80 -1.50
C THR A 98 -8.07 -3.22 -0.10
N ALA A 99 -7.03 -3.26 0.73
CA ALA A 99 -7.08 -2.71 2.07
C ALA A 99 -7.06 -1.18 2.01
N ASP A 100 -8.09 -0.55 2.58
CA ASP A 100 -8.29 0.89 2.64
C ASP A 100 -7.03 1.66 3.07
N LEU A 101 -6.35 1.20 4.12
CA LEU A 101 -5.14 1.84 4.64
C LEU A 101 -3.94 1.72 3.69
N ASN A 102 -3.81 0.61 2.98
CA ASN A 102 -2.74 0.43 2.01
C ASN A 102 -2.94 1.36 0.80
N VAL A 103 -4.20 1.55 0.36
CA VAL A 103 -4.53 2.52 -0.70
C VAL A 103 -4.17 3.95 -0.27
N ARG A 104 -4.56 4.36 0.94
CA ARG A 104 -4.21 5.66 1.53
C ARG A 104 -2.69 5.88 1.59
N ASP A 105 -1.96 4.86 2.02
CA ASP A 105 -0.51 4.94 2.20
C ASP A 105 0.21 5.02 0.85
N MET A 106 -0.24 4.24 -0.15
CA MET A 106 0.25 4.34 -1.53
C MET A 106 -0.03 5.71 -2.15
N ALA A 107 -1.19 6.32 -1.88
CA ALA A 107 -1.48 7.69 -2.30
C ALA A 107 -0.46 8.68 -1.72
N THR A 108 -0.11 8.51 -0.44
CA THR A 108 0.88 9.35 0.25
C THR A 108 2.26 9.24 -0.40
N LEU A 109 2.67 8.03 -0.80
CA LEU A 109 3.94 7.82 -1.53
C LEU A 109 3.92 8.46 -2.91
N ILE A 110 2.84 8.29 -3.68
CA ILE A 110 2.69 8.92 -5.01
C ILE A 110 2.73 10.45 -4.88
N ARG A 111 2.10 11.02 -3.85
CA ARG A 111 2.18 12.46 -3.58
C ARG A 111 3.62 12.91 -3.35
N ALA A 112 4.38 12.21 -2.51
CA ALA A 112 5.78 12.53 -2.25
C ALA A 112 6.63 12.46 -3.54
N MET A 113 6.35 11.48 -4.40
CA MET A 113 6.97 11.36 -5.73
C MET A 113 6.63 12.52 -6.65
N ASN A 114 5.36 12.98 -6.65
CA ASN A 114 4.94 14.16 -7.41
C ASN A 114 5.67 15.42 -6.93
N GLU A 115 5.66 15.64 -5.61
CA GLU A 115 6.25 16.82 -4.99
C GLU A 115 7.75 16.94 -5.28
N ILE A 116 8.48 15.82 -5.23
CA ILE A 116 9.91 15.77 -5.53
C ILE A 116 10.20 15.73 -7.04
N GLY A 117 9.22 15.35 -7.86
CA GLY A 117 9.40 15.18 -9.30
C GLY A 117 10.28 13.98 -9.65
N SER A 118 10.33 12.97 -8.78
CA SER A 118 11.22 11.80 -8.94
C SER A 118 10.68 10.76 -9.92
N SER A 119 9.38 10.81 -10.23
CA SER A 119 8.75 9.99 -11.26
C SER A 119 7.96 10.88 -12.21
N SER A 120 7.93 10.54 -13.49
CA SER A 120 7.08 11.23 -14.45
C SER A 120 5.64 10.73 -14.33
N LEU A 121 4.93 11.18 -13.31
CA LEU A 121 3.50 10.88 -13.14
C LEU A 121 2.68 11.39 -14.33
N ALA A 122 3.11 12.49 -14.96
CA ALA A 122 2.57 12.99 -16.21
C ALA A 122 2.63 11.95 -17.35
N SER A 123 3.66 11.09 -17.37
CA SER A 123 3.74 9.97 -18.33
C SER A 123 3.11 8.67 -17.83
N ASN A 124 2.55 8.64 -16.61
CA ASN A 124 1.86 7.47 -16.07
C ASN A 124 0.43 7.81 -15.59
N PRO A 125 -0.46 8.31 -16.49
CA PRO A 125 -1.84 8.63 -16.13
C PRO A 125 -2.61 7.41 -15.61
N LYS A 126 -2.24 6.21 -16.08
CA LYS A 126 -2.82 4.94 -15.63
C LYS A 126 -2.63 4.71 -14.13
N LEU A 127 -1.49 5.10 -13.55
CA LEU A 127 -1.26 4.99 -12.11
C LEU A 127 -2.24 5.88 -11.33
N ILE A 128 -2.41 7.12 -11.76
CA ILE A 128 -3.30 8.09 -11.10
C ILE A 128 -4.76 7.67 -11.24
N ASP A 129 -5.19 7.24 -12.43
CA ASP A 129 -6.55 6.73 -12.65
C ASP A 129 -6.84 5.50 -11.78
N GLN A 130 -5.89 4.57 -11.70
CA GLN A 130 -6.02 3.39 -10.86
C GLN A 130 -6.07 3.76 -9.38
N LEU A 131 -5.26 4.71 -8.93
CA LEU A 131 -5.31 5.23 -7.57
C LEU A 131 -6.67 5.87 -7.29
N ARG A 132 -7.20 6.69 -8.20
CA ARG A 132 -8.52 7.32 -8.07
C ARG A 132 -9.63 6.28 -7.91
N LEU A 133 -9.64 5.25 -8.77
CA LEU A 133 -10.62 4.16 -8.68
C LEU A 133 -10.53 3.42 -7.34
N ARG A 134 -9.32 3.15 -6.85
CA ARG A 134 -9.11 2.53 -5.54
C ARG A 134 -9.54 3.44 -4.39
N ALA A 135 -9.23 4.72 -4.46
CA ALA A 135 -9.64 5.72 -3.47
C ALA A 135 -11.17 5.76 -3.33
N LEU A 136 -11.91 5.73 -4.44
CA LEU A 136 -13.38 5.68 -4.43
C LEU A 136 -13.93 4.42 -3.74
N SER A 137 -13.19 3.31 -3.77
CA SER A 137 -13.57 2.04 -3.13
C SER A 137 -13.26 1.94 -1.63
N ILE A 138 -12.57 2.94 -1.05
CA ILE A 138 -12.33 3.02 0.38
C ILE A 138 -13.68 3.14 1.12
N ARG A 139 -13.88 2.29 2.13
CA ARG A 139 -15.11 2.18 2.93
C ARG A 139 -15.20 3.27 3.97
N ASP A 140 -14.09 3.58 4.64
CA ASP A 140 -14.05 4.69 5.59
C ASP A 140 -14.15 6.04 4.87
N SER A 141 -15.18 6.83 5.17
CA SER A 141 -15.43 8.07 4.47
C SER A 141 -14.32 9.11 4.65
N GLY A 142 -13.70 9.17 5.83
CA GLY A 142 -12.62 10.10 6.12
C GLY A 142 -11.35 9.74 5.34
N TRP A 143 -10.99 8.46 5.32
CA TRP A 143 -9.86 7.99 4.51
C TRP A 143 -10.10 8.12 3.02
N ARG A 144 -11.33 7.90 2.55
CA ARG A 144 -11.70 8.14 1.15
C ARG A 144 -11.52 9.60 0.78
N GLU A 145 -12.08 10.52 1.56
CA GLU A 145 -11.98 11.97 1.29
C GLU A 145 -10.52 12.43 1.30
N TYR A 146 -9.76 12.05 2.32
CA TYR A 146 -8.33 12.35 2.41
C TYR A 146 -7.55 11.82 1.19
N THR A 147 -7.81 10.59 0.77
CA THR A 147 -7.10 9.97 -0.36
C THR A 147 -7.50 10.62 -1.69
N LEU A 148 -8.78 10.95 -1.89
CA LEU A 148 -9.24 11.67 -3.08
C LEU A 148 -8.67 13.10 -3.14
N LYS A 149 -8.51 13.75 -1.98
CA LYS A 149 -7.83 15.04 -1.92
C LYS A 149 -6.39 14.90 -2.40
N ILE A 150 -5.65 13.88 -1.98
CA ILE A 150 -4.30 13.61 -2.49
C ILE A 150 -4.30 13.46 -4.02
N VAL A 151 -5.24 12.68 -4.57
CA VAL A 151 -5.37 12.49 -6.03
C VAL A 151 -5.58 13.83 -6.73
N SER A 152 -6.50 14.65 -6.23
CA SER A 152 -6.76 16.00 -6.77
C SER A 152 -5.52 16.90 -6.68
N ASP A 153 -4.80 16.85 -5.56
CA ASP A 153 -3.60 17.67 -5.35
C ASP A 153 -2.51 17.25 -6.35
N ILE A 154 -2.32 15.95 -6.62
CA ILE A 154 -1.37 15.44 -7.62
C ILE A 154 -1.73 15.94 -9.04
N GLU A 155 -3.01 15.92 -9.40
CA GLU A 155 -3.48 16.31 -10.74
C GLU A 155 -3.37 17.81 -11.02
N THR A 156 -3.45 18.62 -9.97
CA THR A 156 -3.46 20.08 -10.06
C THR A 156 -2.10 20.70 -9.76
N THR A 157 -1.21 19.98 -9.08
CA THR A 157 0.10 20.49 -8.67
C THR A 157 1.18 20.07 -9.68
N PRO A 158 1.94 21.02 -10.25
CA PRO A 158 3.10 20.71 -11.07
C PRO A 158 4.08 19.81 -10.33
N SER A 159 4.64 18.82 -11.02
CA SER A 159 5.65 17.94 -10.40
C SER A 159 6.95 18.70 -10.11
N GLY A 160 7.68 18.31 -9.06
CA GLY A 160 9.00 18.86 -8.73
C GLY A 160 8.99 20.21 -8.01
N ILE A 161 7.90 20.54 -7.31
CA ILE A 161 7.79 21.78 -6.53
C ILE A 161 8.60 21.76 -5.22
N ARG A 162 9.09 20.59 -4.79
CA ARG A 162 9.82 20.42 -3.53
C ARG A 162 11.16 19.73 -3.78
N LEU A 163 12.21 20.23 -3.12
CA LEU A 163 13.49 19.52 -3.10
C LEU A 163 13.39 18.24 -2.27
N PRO A 164 14.10 17.16 -2.65
CA PRO A 164 14.19 15.99 -1.80
C PRO A 164 14.73 16.36 -0.41
N SER A 165 14.21 15.71 0.62
CA SER A 165 14.73 15.86 1.98
C SER A 165 16.20 15.40 2.04
N ASP A 166 17.06 16.24 2.59
CA ASP A 166 18.48 15.95 2.87
C ASP A 166 18.64 14.78 3.85
N GLN A 167 17.60 14.50 4.65
CA GLN A 167 17.56 13.37 5.58
C GLN A 167 17.65 12.02 4.86
N CYS A 168 17.29 11.96 3.58
CA CYS A 168 17.44 10.77 2.77
C CYS A 168 18.78 10.76 1.99
N GLY A 169 19.63 11.77 2.14
CA GLY A 169 20.96 11.90 1.51
C GLY A 169 22.01 10.94 2.08
N GLU A 170 23.12 10.76 1.34
CA GLU A 170 24.20 9.80 1.63
C GLU A 170 24.94 10.01 2.96
#